data_AF-A0A8J4Q661-F1
#
_entry.id   AF-A0A8J4Q661-F1
#
_cell.length_a   1.000
_cell.length_b   1.000
_cell.length_c   1.000
_cell.angle_alpha   90.00
_cell.angle_beta   90.00
_cell.angle_gamma   90.00
#
_symmetry.space_group_name_H-M   'P 1'
#
loop_
_entity.id
_entity.type
_entity.pdbx_description
1 polymer ?
#
loop_
_entity_poly.entity_id
_entity_poly.type
_entity_poly.pdbx_seq_one_letter_code
_entity_poly.pdbx_strand_id
1 'polypeptide(L)'
;VRQQGEAELLVHIINLTAGRLFSEELMSHPQYKPLSDLINKIYCQLCSYKKRKVHNVKGRNTSCSDNITTPEIESDMQELVQLVLQNSSNDIDSDIKQTFLTVANSLYYAAYCDHETINFHIARVLFERVV
;
A
#
# COMPACT_ATOMS: atom_id res chain seq x y z
N VAL A 1 15.42 7.19 -9.90
CA VAL A 1 15.31 8.11 -8.74
C VAL A 1 14.00 8.91 -8.78
N ARG A 2 12.84 8.30 -9.11
CA ARG A 2 11.59 9.08 -9.32
C ARG A 2 10.39 8.65 -8.45
N GLN A 3 10.54 7.67 -7.56
CA GLN A 3 9.42 7.10 -6.78
C GLN A 3 9.48 7.39 -5.27
N GLN A 4 10.51 8.12 -4.81
CA GLN A 4 10.68 8.42 -3.39
C GLN A 4 9.58 9.41 -2.96
N GLY A 5 8.66 8.99 -2.08
CA GLY A 5 7.65 9.85 -1.49
C GLY A 5 6.29 9.85 -2.18
N GLU A 6 6.09 9.17 -3.32
CA GLU A 6 4.79 9.18 -4.01
C GLU A 6 3.67 8.55 -3.17
N ALA A 7 3.97 7.44 -2.48
CA ALA A 7 2.98 6.76 -1.66
C ALA A 7 2.66 7.53 -0.37
N GLU A 8 3.68 8.15 0.24
CA GLU A 8 3.48 9.08 1.35
C GLU A 8 2.63 10.30 0.94
N LEU A 9 2.87 10.86 -0.24
CA LEU A 9 2.10 12.00 -0.75
C LEU A 9 0.60 11.65 -0.89
N LEU A 10 0.27 10.42 -1.32
CA LEU A 10 -1.12 9.96 -1.35
C LEU A 10 -1.73 9.91 0.05
N VAL A 11 -0.97 9.42 1.05
CA VAL A 11 -1.41 9.44 2.46
C VAL A 11 -1.67 10.87 2.93
N HIS A 12 -0.80 11.83 2.57
CA HIS A 12 -0.99 13.24 2.92
C HIS A 12 -2.28 13.79 2.32
N ILE A 13 -2.50 13.58 1.02
CA ILE A 13 -3.67 14.08 0.29
C ILE A 13 -4.95 13.50 0.89
N ILE A 14 -5.00 12.20 1.19
CA ILE A 14 -6.19 11.56 1.77
C ILE A 14 -6.48 12.13 3.16
N ASN A 15 -5.47 12.30 4.01
CA ASN A 15 -5.68 12.87 5.34
C ASN A 15 -6.15 14.34 5.28
N LEU A 16 -5.55 15.15 4.40
CA LEU A 16 -5.97 16.55 4.21
C LEU A 16 -7.41 16.66 3.68
N THR A 17 -7.77 15.84 2.69
CA THR A 17 -9.13 15.82 2.13
C THR A 17 -10.17 15.26 3.09
N ALA A 18 -9.77 14.42 4.05
CA ALA A 18 -10.60 13.99 5.17
C ALA A 18 -10.72 15.05 6.29
N GLY A 19 -10.09 16.23 6.15
CA GLY A 19 -10.14 17.32 7.13
C GLY A 19 -9.23 17.10 8.35
N ARG A 20 -8.27 16.18 8.28
CA ARG A 20 -7.35 15.89 9.40
C ARG A 20 -6.23 16.92 9.45
N LEU A 21 -5.80 17.25 10.66
CA LEU A 21 -4.67 18.13 10.88
C LEU A 21 -3.37 17.42 10.47
N PHE A 22 -2.88 17.76 9.29
CA PHE A 22 -1.63 17.25 8.76
C PHE A 22 -0.58 18.36 8.83
N SER A 23 0.24 18.35 9.89
CA SER A 23 1.18 19.42 10.24
C SER A 23 2.65 18.97 10.19
N GLU A 24 3.58 19.92 10.18
CA GLU A 24 5.02 19.61 10.31
C GLU A 24 5.35 18.89 11.63
N GLU A 25 4.56 19.15 12.69
CA GLU A 25 4.69 18.47 13.98
C GLU A 25 4.36 16.97 13.86
N LEU A 26 3.28 16.63 13.14
CA LEU A 26 2.94 15.24 12.83
C LEU A 26 4.06 14.57 12.02
N MET A 27 4.58 15.25 11.00
CA MET A 27 5.66 14.72 10.16
C MET A 27 6.96 14.50 10.94
N SER A 28 7.18 15.30 11.98
CA SER A 28 8.32 15.18 12.90
C SER A 28 8.09 14.15 14.00
N HIS A 29 6.88 13.57 14.10
CA HIS A 29 6.53 12.64 15.16
C HIS A 29 7.31 11.31 15.03
N PRO A 30 7.90 10.78 16.11
CA PRO A 30 8.72 9.56 16.06
C PRO A 30 8.03 8.34 15.48
N GLN A 31 6.70 8.24 15.63
CA GLN A 31 5.90 7.13 15.08
C GLN A 31 5.48 7.33 13.62
N TYR A 32 5.50 8.56 13.12
CA TYR A 32 5.15 8.85 11.73
C TYR A 32 6.26 8.40 10.78
N LYS A 33 7.53 8.61 11.16
CA LYS A 33 8.69 8.30 10.32
C LYS A 33 8.78 6.81 9.90
N PRO A 34 8.64 5.83 10.82
CA PRO A 34 8.59 4.41 10.44
C PRO A 34 7.48 4.08 9.44
N LEU A 35 6.28 4.63 9.62
CA LEU A 35 5.16 4.43 8.69
C LEU A 35 5.47 5.00 7.29
N SER A 36 6.02 6.21 7.24
CA SER A 36 6.44 6.89 6.02
C SER A 36 7.55 6.14 5.26
N ASP A 37 8.57 5.66 5.98
CA ASP A 37 9.66 4.91 5.36
C ASP A 37 9.15 3.56 4.81
N LEU A 38 8.28 2.89 5.56
CA LEU A 38 7.76 1.58 5.19
C LEU A 38 6.80 1.65 4.00
N ILE A 39 5.88 2.62 3.94
CA ILE A 39 4.97 2.75 2.80
C ILE A 39 5.73 3.04 1.49
N ASN A 40 6.76 3.87 1.56
CA ASN A 40 7.59 4.19 0.41
C ASN A 40 8.43 2.98 -0.04
N LYS A 41 8.95 2.20 0.91
CA LYS A 41 9.66 0.94 0.65
C LYS A 41 8.75 -0.08 -0.05
N ILE A 42 7.56 -0.32 0.51
CA ILE A 42 6.54 -1.21 -0.06
C ILE A 42 6.18 -0.77 -1.47
N TYR A 43 5.92 0.53 -1.69
CA TYR A 43 5.60 1.06 -3.01
C TYR A 43 6.70 0.79 -4.06
N CYS A 44 7.97 1.02 -3.69
CA CYS A 44 9.11 0.77 -4.57
C CYS A 44 9.26 -0.73 -4.91
N GLN A 45 9.07 -1.62 -3.93
CA GLN A 45 9.11 -3.06 -4.14
C GLN A 45 7.98 -3.52 -5.05
N LEU A 46 6.75 -3.06 -4.82
CA LEU A 46 5.57 -3.39 -5.63
C LEU A 46 5.71 -2.88 -7.07
N CYS A 47 6.24 -1.67 -7.27
CA CYS A 47 6.56 -1.16 -8.60
C CYS A 47 7.57 -2.05 -9.34
N SER A 48 8.61 -2.51 -8.63
CA SER A 48 9.62 -3.41 -9.18
C SER A 48 9.06 -4.80 -9.48
N TYR A 49 8.20 -5.32 -8.61
CA TYR A 49 7.46 -6.55 -8.81
C TYR A 49 6.56 -6.47 -10.06
N LYS A 50 5.74 -5.42 -10.18
CA LYS A 50 4.83 -5.24 -11.33
C LYS A 50 5.58 -5.21 -12.66
N LYS A 51 6.73 -4.52 -12.72
CA LYS A 51 7.60 -4.48 -13.90
C LYS A 51 8.13 -5.88 -14.28
N ARG A 52 8.57 -6.67 -13.30
CA ARG A 52 9.05 -8.06 -13.53
C ARG A 52 7.92 -8.98 -13.98
N LYS A 53 6.75 -8.89 -13.34
CA LYS A 53 5.56 -9.68 -13.66
C LYS A 53 5.14 -9.51 -15.12
N VAL A 54 5.07 -8.27 -15.61
CA VAL A 54 4.72 -7.98 -17.01
C VAL A 54 5.72 -8.57 -18.01
N HIS A 55 7.02 -8.58 -17.68
CA HIS A 55 8.06 -9.16 -18.54
C HIS A 55 7.99 -10.69 -18.60
N ASN A 56 7.71 -11.36 -17.48
CA ASN A 56 7.66 -12.81 -17.40
C ASN A 56 6.43 -13.41 -18.11
N VAL A 57 5.29 -12.72 -18.11
CA VAL A 57 4.07 -13.16 -18.81
C VAL A 57 4.28 -13.22 -20.33
N LYS A 58 5.21 -12.44 -20.89
CA LYS A 58 5.48 -12.41 -22.33
C LYS A 58 6.35 -13.57 -22.84
N GLY A 59 6.86 -14.44 -21.95
CA GLY A 59 7.91 -15.41 -22.27
C GLY A 59 7.68 -16.88 -21.91
N ARG A 60 6.63 -17.27 -21.15
CA ARG A 60 6.45 -18.69 -20.80
C ARG A 60 5.04 -19.06 -20.32
N ASN A 61 4.52 -20.16 -20.90
CA ASN A 61 3.58 -21.06 -20.24
C ASN A 61 4.33 -21.76 -19.09
N THR A 62 4.13 -21.36 -17.83
CA THR A 62 4.63 -22.15 -16.68
C THR A 62 3.66 -22.13 -15.52
N SER A 63 3.20 -23.34 -15.22
CA SER A 63 2.61 -23.82 -13.97
C SER A 63 3.35 -23.34 -12.72
N CYS A 64 2.55 -22.99 -11.71
CA CYS A 64 2.77 -23.20 -10.27
C CYS A 64 4.22 -23.16 -9.76
N SER A 65 4.66 -21.97 -9.31
CA SER A 65 5.62 -21.86 -8.21
C SER A 65 5.36 -20.56 -7.43
N ASP A 66 4.21 -20.52 -6.75
CA ASP A 66 3.97 -20.11 -5.37
C ASP A 66 4.98 -19.19 -4.66
N ASN A 67 5.31 -18.04 -5.25
CA ASN A 67 5.60 -16.84 -4.48
C ASN A 67 4.87 -15.68 -5.14
N ILE A 68 3.63 -15.51 -4.69
CA ILE A 68 2.61 -14.53 -5.09
C ILE A 68 3.17 -13.10 -5.10
N THR A 69 4.08 -12.82 -4.17
CA THR A 69 4.87 -11.61 -3.94
C THR A 69 6.20 -12.06 -3.35
N THR A 70 7.19 -11.18 -3.21
CA THR A 70 8.45 -11.60 -2.59
C THR A 70 8.29 -11.63 -1.06
N PRO A 71 8.95 -12.55 -0.33
CA PRO A 71 8.87 -12.61 1.13
C PRO A 71 9.19 -11.28 1.82
N GLU A 72 10.02 -10.45 1.20
CA GLU A 72 10.34 -9.11 1.71
C GLU A 72 9.14 -8.17 1.67
N ILE A 73 8.31 -8.22 0.61
CA ILE A 73 7.08 -7.42 0.53
C ILE A 73 6.10 -7.87 1.63
N GLU A 74 5.95 -9.18 1.83
CA GLU A 74 5.07 -9.71 2.88
C GLU A 74 5.53 -9.32 4.28
N SER A 75 6.84 -9.40 4.55
CA SER A 75 7.43 -8.96 5.82
C SER A 75 7.18 -7.48 6.07
N ASP A 76 7.39 -6.64 5.06
CA ASP A 76 7.20 -5.19 5.18
C ASP A 76 5.71 -4.83 5.36
N MET A 77 4.79 -5.54 4.69
CA MET A 77 3.34 -5.39 4.91
C MET A 77 2.94 -5.80 6.33
N GLN A 78 3.50 -6.88 6.86
CA GLN A 78 3.25 -7.32 8.24
C GLN A 78 3.76 -6.31 9.26
N GLU A 79 4.96 -5.76 9.05
CA GLU A 79 5.52 -4.69 9.89
C GLU A 79 4.60 -3.46 9.86
N LEU A 80 4.04 -3.11 8.70
CA LEU A 80 3.12 -1.97 8.59
C LEU A 80 1.85 -2.20 9.39
N VAL A 81 1.25 -3.38 9.29
CA VAL A 81 0.06 -3.76 10.06
C VAL A 81 0.36 -3.68 11.56
N GLN A 82 1.53 -4.15 12.00
CA GLN A 82 1.93 -4.06 13.41
C GLN A 82 2.01 -2.60 13.88
N LEU A 83 2.68 -1.72 13.13
CA LEU A 83 2.78 -0.30 13.49
C LEU A 83 1.41 0.41 13.53
N VAL A 84 0.49 0.00 12.65
CA VAL A 84 -0.86 0.56 12.56
C VAL A 84 -1.75 0.11 13.71
N LEU A 85 -1.61 -1.14 14.17
CA LEU A 85 -2.42 -1.72 15.25
C LEU A 85 -1.84 -1.48 16.65
N GLN A 86 -0.54 -1.19 16.76
CA GLN A 86 0.09 -0.83 18.03
C GLN A 86 -0.42 0.54 18.48
N ASN A 87 -1.05 0.56 19.66
CA ASN A 87 -1.43 1.78 20.35
C ASN A 87 -0.41 2.08 21.46
N SER A 88 0.08 3.32 21.53
CA SER A 88 0.94 3.79 22.63
C SER A 88 0.36 5.02 23.32
N SER A 89 0.92 5.44 24.45
CA SER A 89 0.47 6.65 25.16
C SER A 89 0.80 7.95 24.41
N ASN A 90 1.81 7.93 23.52
CA ASN A 90 2.29 9.08 22.76
C ASN A 90 2.13 8.80 21.27
N ASP A 91 0.90 8.46 20.88
CA ASP A 91 0.60 8.01 19.54
C ASP A 91 0.08 9.11 18.61
N ILE A 92 0.31 8.92 17.31
CA ILE A 92 -0.38 9.71 16.29
C ILE A 92 -1.81 9.20 16.15
N ASP A 93 -2.68 10.05 15.60
CA ASP A 93 -4.07 9.71 15.31
C ASP A 93 -4.18 8.35 14.60
N SER A 94 -4.97 7.44 15.17
CA SER A 94 -5.17 6.08 14.66
C SER A 94 -5.67 6.07 13.24
N ASP A 95 -6.47 7.04 12.84
CA ASP A 95 -7.00 7.09 11.49
C ASP A 95 -5.93 7.53 10.46
N ILE A 96 -4.93 8.30 10.89
CA ILE A 96 -3.77 8.60 10.05
C ILE A 96 -3.00 7.30 9.79
N LYS A 97 -2.80 6.47 10.82
CA LYS A 97 -2.23 5.12 10.68
C LYS A 97 -3.06 4.25 9.73
N GLN A 98 -4.39 4.25 9.88
CA GLN A 98 -5.29 3.50 9.01
C GLN A 98 -5.22 3.97 7.55
N THR A 99 -4.93 5.26 7.31
CA THR A 99 -4.72 5.78 5.96
C THR A 99 -3.47 5.17 5.32
N PHE A 100 -2.36 5.02 6.06
CA PHE A 100 -1.18 4.29 5.57
C PHE A 100 -1.52 2.86 5.15
N LEU A 101 -2.24 2.12 5.99
CA LEU A 101 -2.64 0.74 5.70
C LEU A 101 -3.57 0.66 4.48
N THR A 102 -4.52 1.60 4.37
CA THR A 102 -5.45 1.67 3.24
C THR A 102 -4.72 1.89 1.92
N VAL A 103 -3.75 2.82 1.90
CA VAL A 103 -2.92 3.08 0.72
C VAL A 103 -2.06 1.86 0.38
N ALA A 104 -1.40 1.24 1.37
CA ALA A 104 -0.59 0.05 1.17
C ALA A 104 -1.38 -1.12 0.58
N ASN A 105 -2.55 -1.41 1.14
CA ASN A 105 -3.44 -2.47 0.66
C ASN A 105 -3.91 -2.23 -0.77
N SER A 106 -4.24 -0.97 -1.10
CA SER A 106 -4.65 -0.58 -2.45
C SER A 106 -3.53 -0.77 -3.47
N LEU A 107 -2.30 -0.35 -3.12
CA LEU A 107 -1.11 -0.54 -3.94
C LEU A 107 -0.76 -2.02 -4.13
N TYR A 108 -0.84 -2.80 -3.04
CA TYR A 108 -0.60 -4.23 -3.06
C TYR A 108 -1.59 -4.93 -3.98
N TYR A 109 -2.90 -4.67 -3.81
CA TYR A 109 -3.96 -5.22 -4.65
C TYR A 109 -3.74 -4.88 -6.14
N ALA A 110 -3.39 -3.64 -6.46
CA ALA A 110 -3.14 -3.20 -7.84
C ALA A 110 -1.87 -3.76 -8.48
N ALA A 111 -0.91 -4.24 -7.68
CA ALA A 111 0.27 -4.95 -8.15
C ALA A 111 0.02 -6.46 -8.26
N TYR A 112 -0.78 -7.01 -7.36
CA TYR A 112 -1.10 -8.42 -7.26
C TYR A 112 -2.13 -8.87 -8.30
N CYS A 113 -3.29 -8.22 -8.38
CA CYS A 113 -4.33 -8.61 -9.32
C CYS A 113 -3.97 -8.22 -10.76
N ASP A 114 -4.28 -9.09 -11.71
CA ASP A 114 -4.20 -8.78 -13.13
C ASP A 114 -5.36 -7.86 -13.56
N HIS A 115 -5.27 -7.31 -14.77
CA HIS A 115 -6.25 -6.35 -15.28
C HIS A 115 -7.66 -6.95 -15.43
N GLU A 116 -7.80 -8.23 -15.75
CA GLU A 116 -9.09 -8.89 -15.89
C GLU A 116 -9.76 -9.00 -14.51
N THR A 117 -9.02 -9.47 -13.51
CA THR A 117 -9.48 -9.54 -12.12
C THR A 117 -9.88 -8.16 -11.58
N ILE A 118 -9.06 -7.12 -11.82
CA ILE A 118 -9.37 -5.76 -11.36
C ILE A 118 -10.65 -5.23 -12.01
N ASN A 119 -10.80 -5.39 -13.33
CA ASN A 119 -11.99 -4.93 -14.06
C ASN A 119 -13.26 -5.64 -13.60
N PHE A 120 -13.17 -6.95 -13.35
CA PHE A 120 -14.26 -7.73 -12.79
C PHE A 120 -14.65 -7.23 -11.38
N HIS A 121 -13.67 -6.96 -10.51
CA HIS A 121 -13.96 -6.41 -9.18
C HIS A 121 -14.57 -5.01 -9.25
N ILE A 122 -14.10 -4.15 -10.16
CA ILE A 122 -14.70 -2.82 -10.40
C ILE A 122 -16.16 -2.96 -10.84
N ALA A 123 -16.44 -3.86 -11.80
CA ALA A 123 -17.78 -4.13 -12.28
C ALA A 123 -18.74 -4.48 -11.12
N ARG A 124 -18.31 -5.44 -10.30
CA ARG A 124 -19.10 -5.95 -9.17
C ARG A 124 -19.29 -4.93 -8.06
N VAL A 125 -18.25 -4.20 -7.67
CA VAL A 125 -18.32 -3.31 -6.50
C VAL A 125 -19.04 -2.01 -6.82
N LEU A 126 -18.85 -1.45 -8.03
CA LEU A 126 -19.37 -0.13 -8.37
C LEU A 126 -20.70 -0.16 -9.14
N PHE A 127 -21.00 -1.25 -9.87
CA PHE A 127 -22.13 -1.26 -10.81
C PHE A 127 -23.16 -2.36 -10.55
N GLU A 128 -22.84 -3.38 -9.74
CA GLU A 128 -23.80 -4.40 -9.34
C GLU A 128 -24.43 -4.05 -7.99
N ARG A 129 -25.76 -4.11 -7.92
CA ARG A 129 -26.48 -3.87 -6.66
C ARG A 129 -26.38 -5.11 -5.77
N VAL A 130 -26.07 -4.90 -4.49
CA VAL A 130 -26.21 -5.94 -3.47
C VAL A 130 -27.70 -6.23 -3.28
N VAL A 131 -28.10 -7.49 -3.52
CA VAL A 131 -29.48 -7.97 -3.35
C VAL A 131 -29.69 -8.42 -1.92
#